data_AF-A0A372EY53-F1
#
_entry.id   AF-A0A372EY53-F1
#
_cell.length_a   1.000
_cell.length_b   1.000
_cell.length_c   1.000
_cell.angle_alpha   90.00
_cell.angle_beta   90.00
_cell.angle_gamma   90.00
#
_symmetry.space_group_name_H-M   'P 1'
#
loop_
_entity.id
_entity.type
_entity.pdbx_description
1 polymer ?
#
loop_
_entity_poly.entity_id
_entity_poly.type
_entity_poly.pdbx_seq_one_letter_code
_entity_poly.pdbx_strand_id
1 'polypeptide(L)' 'MTGYTENLYLSVDQVAERFGVSKDAIWRWKRKDEFPKPVKLGGMTTRWRLADIE' A
#
# COMPACT_ATOMS: atom_id res chain seq x y z
N MET A 1 26.12 5.60 6.72
CA MET A 1 25.15 6.65 6.39
C MET A 1 24.70 6.48 4.94
N THR A 2 23.69 5.66 4.70
CA THR A 2 22.85 5.71 3.49
C THR A 2 21.51 5.08 3.87
N GLY A 3 20.64 5.87 4.50
CA GLY A 3 19.23 5.51 4.61
C GLY A 3 18.61 5.65 3.22
N TYR A 4 18.83 4.66 2.36
CA TYR A 4 17.96 4.46 1.20
C TYR A 4 16.65 3.97 1.80
N THR A 5 15.78 4.91 2.18
CA THR A 5 14.36 4.61 2.35
C THR A 5 13.87 4.26 0.95
N GLU A 6 14.02 2.99 0.60
CA GLU A 6 13.61 2.46 -0.67
C GLU A 6 12.12 2.79 -0.80
N ASN A 7 11.77 3.62 -1.81
CA ASN A 7 10.39 3.91 -2.17
C ASN A 7 9.77 2.64 -2.76
N LEU A 8 9.65 1.60 -1.94
CA LEU A 8 9.08 0.32 -2.30
C LEU A 8 7.57 0.50 -2.39
N TYR A 9 7.05 0.28 -3.59
CA TYR A 9 5.64 0.36 -3.86
C TYR A 9 5.04 -1.04 -3.88
N LEU A 10 4.26 -1.36 -2.85
CA LEU A 10 3.54 -2.60 -2.71
C LEU A 10 2.26 -2.61 -3.54
N SER A 11 1.96 -3.74 -4.16
CA SER A 11 0.64 -3.99 -4.75
C SER A 11 -0.39 -4.31 -3.66
N VAL A 12 -1.68 -4.23 -3.99
CA VAL A 12 -2.75 -4.60 -3.05
C VAL A 12 -2.59 -6.01 -2.51
N ASP A 13 -2.05 -6.94 -3.31
CA ASP A 13 -1.72 -8.32 -2.91
C ASP A 13 -0.68 -8.35 -1.79
N GLN A 14 0.45 -7.65 -1.98
CA GLN A 14 1.52 -7.65 -0.98
C GLN A 14 1.08 -6.97 0.31
N VAL A 15 0.25 -5.94 0.21
CA VAL A 15 -0.36 -5.31 1.38
C VAL A 15 -1.30 -6.30 2.08
N ALA A 16 -2.19 -6.94 1.33
CA ALA A 16 -3.11 -7.95 1.84
C ALA A 16 -2.37 -9.09 2.58
N GLU A 17 -1.32 -9.65 1.98
CA GLU A 17 -0.48 -10.69 2.58
C GLU A 17 0.20 -10.22 3.87
N ARG A 18 0.75 -9.00 3.89
CA ARG A 18 1.43 -8.43 5.06
C ARG A 18 0.50 -8.23 6.25
N PHE A 19 -0.72 -7.79 6.00
CA PHE A 19 -1.74 -7.60 7.03
C PHE A 19 -2.53 -8.89 7.33
N GLY A 20 -2.33 -9.97 6.56
CA GLY A 20 -3.10 -11.20 6.68
C GLY A 20 -4.58 -11.04 6.34
N VAL A 21 -4.93 -10.05 5.51
CA VAL A 21 -6.31 -9.71 5.14
C VAL A 21 -6.54 -9.87 3.64
N SER A 22 -7.80 -9.93 3.22
CA SER A 22 -8.15 -9.95 1.80
C SER A 22 -7.96 -8.56 1.14
N LYS A 23 -7.75 -8.54 -0.18
CA LYS A 23 -7.67 -7.29 -0.98
C LYS A 23 -8.90 -6.39 -0.76
N ASP A 24 -10.09 -6.98 -0.61
CA ASP A 24 -11.33 -6.27 -0.29
C ASP A 24 -11.28 -5.50 1.03
N ALA A 25 -10.59 -6.03 2.04
CA ALA A 25 -10.38 -5.34 3.30
C ALA A 25 -9.54 -4.09 3.09
N ILE A 26 -8.48 -4.16 2.28
CA ILE A 26 -7.66 -3.00 1.90
C ILE A 26 -8.51 -1.94 1.19
N TRP A 27 -9.36 -2.34 0.24
CA TRP A 27 -10.30 -1.42 -0.42
C TRP A 27 -11.33 -0.83 0.54
N ARG A 28 -11.77 -1.60 1.54
CA ARG A 28 -12.69 -1.12 2.59
C ARG A 28 -12.01 -0.09 3.48
N TRP A 29 -10.78 -0.33 3.93
CA TRP A 29 -10.03 0.63 4.72
C TRP A 29 -9.71 1.89 3.93
N LYS A 30 -9.39 1.76 2.63
CA LYS A 30 -9.25 2.91 1.73
C LYS A 30 -10.53 3.75 1.63
N ARG A 31 -11.72 3.14 1.67
CA ARG A 31 -13.00 3.90 1.71
C ARG A 31 -13.25 4.58 3.06
N LYS A 32 -12.70 4.01 4.13
CA LYS A 32 -12.81 4.53 5.49
C LYS A 32 -11.71 5.53 5.87
N ASP A 33 -10.75 5.77 4.97
CA ASP A 33 -9.53 6.57 5.24
C ASP A 33 -8.69 6.02 6.41
N GLU A 34 -8.88 4.75 6.78
CA GLU A 34 -8.15 4.05 7.87
C GLU A 34 -6.81 3.47 7.41
N PHE A 35 -6.45 3.66 6.13
CA PHE A 35 -5.26 3.07 5.52
C PHE A 35 -4.46 4.11 4.73
N PRO A 36 -3.13 3.97 4.63
CA PRO A 36 -2.29 4.90 3.89
C PRO A 36 -2.77 5.13 2.46
N LYS A 37 -2.61 6.38 2.01
CA LYS A 37 -3.13 6.85 0.73
C LYS A 37 -2.43 6.10 -0.40
N PRO A 38 -3.19 5.43 -1.28
CA PRO A 38 -2.57 4.77 -2.40
C PRO A 38 -1.98 5.79 -3.38
N VAL A 39 -0.77 5.50 -3.84
CA VAL A 39 -0.08 6.23 -4.88
C VAL A 39 -0.43 5.63 -6.23
N LYS A 40 -0.96 6.46 -7.13
CA LYS A 40 -1.15 6.09 -8.53
C LYS A 40 0.18 6.26 -9.27
N LEU A 41 0.83 5.16 -9.61
CA LEU A 41 2.10 5.17 -10.37
C LEU A 41 1.89 5.28 -11.89
N GLY A 42 0.66 5.02 -12.37
CA GLY A 42 0.30 5.10 -13.79
C GLY A 42 -0.83 4.13 -14.13
N GLY A 43 -1.71 4.52 -15.07
CA GLY A 43 -2.87 3.72 -15.48
C GLY A 43 -3.84 3.36 -14.34
N MET A 44 -4.57 2.25 -14.47
CA MET A 44 -5.42 1.68 -13.41
C MET A 44 -4.63 1.05 -12.25
N THR A 45 -3.30 1.20 -12.19
CA THR A 45 -2.46 0.57 -11.18
C THR A 45 -2.33 1.46 -9.94
N THR A 46 -2.94 0.97 -8.86
CA THR A 46 -2.90 1.58 -7.53
C THR A 46 -1.86 0.84 -6.69
N ARG A 47 -0.91 1.56 -6.08
CA ARG A 47 0.10 0.97 -5.20
C ARG A 47 0.18 1.70 -3.87
N TRP A 48 0.74 1.05 -2.86
CA TRP A 48 0.96 1.61 -1.52
C TRP A 48 2.45 1.74 -1.28
N ARG A 49 2.88 2.84 -0.67
CA ARG A 49 4.28 2.97 -0.26
C ARG A 49 4.49 2.13 0.99
N LEU A 50 5.55 1.33 0.99
CA LEU A 50 5.98 0.59 2.16
C LEU A 50 6.29 1.54 3.32
N ALA A 51 6.87 2.72 3.03
CA ALA A 51 7.17 3.74 4.03
C ALA A 51 5.94 4.32 4.74
N ASP A 52 4.73 4.20 4.16
CA ASP A 52 3.49 4.61 4.82
C ASP A 52 2.84 3.44 5.61
N ILE A 53 3.36 2.22 5.45
CA ILE A 53 2.86 0.97 6.08
C ILE A 53 3.75 0.51 7.23
N GLU A 54 5.04 0.85 7.20
CA GLU A 54 6.02 0.67 8.28
C GLU A 54 5.86 1.74 9.38
#